data_AF-A0A7W1C8D5-F1
#
_entry.id   AF-A0A7W1C8D5-F1
#
_cell.length_a   1.000
_cell.length_b   1.000
_cell.length_c   1.000
_cell.angle_alpha   90.00
_cell.angle_beta   90.00
_cell.angle_gamma   90.00
#
_symmetry.space_group_name_H-M   'P 1'
#
loop_
_entity.id
_entity.type
_entity.pdbx_description
1 polymer ?
#
loop_
_entity_poly.entity_id
_entity_poly.type
_entity_poly.pdbx_seq_one_letter_code
_entity_poly.pdbx_strand_id
1 'polypeptide(L)'
;MMKPIHDYAAIGDARSVALVGRDGSIDWLCWPRFDSPSIFGAILDRDAGCWSLAPTAPSRVERRYVDGTNVLETRFDTDAGSLVVTDLMPVA
;
A
#
# COMPACT_ATOMS: atom_id res chain seq x y z
N MET A 1 -7.71 12.37 -8.78
CA MET A 1 -8.66 12.52 -7.66
C MET A 1 -8.10 11.76 -6.48
N MET A 2 -8.19 12.31 -5.26
CA MET A 2 -7.73 11.61 -4.06
C MET A 2 -8.51 10.31 -3.86
N LYS A 3 -7.84 9.25 -3.42
CA LYS A 3 -8.47 7.94 -3.19
C LYS A 3 -9.34 8.01 -1.93
N PRO A 4 -10.52 7.36 -1.92
CA PRO A 4 -11.30 7.18 -0.69
C PRO A 4 -10.49 6.49 0.40
N ILE A 5 -10.74 6.84 1.67
CA ILE A 5 -10.00 6.25 2.80
C ILE A 5 -10.14 4.72 2.88
N HIS A 6 -11.30 4.18 2.47
CA HIS A 6 -11.57 2.74 2.50
C HIS A 6 -10.81 1.95 1.42
N ASP A 7 -10.17 2.63 0.47
CA ASP A 7 -9.31 1.99 -0.53
C ASP A 7 -7.90 1.72 -0.01
N TYR A 8 -7.55 2.20 1.18
CA TYR A 8 -6.26 1.91 1.80
C TYR A 8 -6.33 0.70 2.73
N ALA A 9 -5.26 -0.09 2.69
CA ALA A 9 -4.96 -1.12 3.68
C ALA A 9 -3.75 -0.67 4.51
N ALA A 10 -3.72 -1.04 5.80
CA ALA A 10 -2.63 -0.70 6.70
C ALA A 10 -1.69 -1.88 6.93
N ILE A 11 -0.39 -1.66 6.79
CA ILE A 11 0.67 -2.56 7.28
C ILE A 11 1.51 -1.81 8.32
N GLY A 12 2.06 -2.49 9.33
CA GLY A 12 2.71 -1.86 10.49
C GLY A 12 3.67 -2.79 11.23
N ASP A 13 4.68 -2.21 11.88
CA ASP A 13 5.68 -2.90 12.72
C ASP A 13 5.53 -2.54 14.22
N ALA A 14 4.37 -2.00 14.60
CA ALA A 14 4.05 -1.39 15.89
C ALA A 14 4.80 -0.09 16.23
N ARG A 15 5.71 0.40 15.37
CA ARG A 15 6.39 1.69 15.51
C ARG A 15 5.98 2.68 14.42
N SER A 16 5.54 2.18 13.28
CA SER A 16 5.05 2.92 12.13
C SER A 16 3.89 2.18 11.43
N VAL A 17 3.23 2.88 10.50
CA VAL A 17 2.20 2.35 9.60
C VAL A 17 2.38 2.92 8.19
N ALA A 18 2.26 2.05 7.18
CA ALA A 18 2.16 2.43 5.78
C ALA A 18 0.71 2.23 5.30
N LEU A 19 0.21 3.14 4.47
CA LEU A 19 -1.10 3.00 3.84
C LEU A 19 -0.94 2.60 2.37
N VAL A 20 -1.41 1.39 2.05
CA VAL A 20 -1.31 0.76 0.73
C VAL A 20 -2.62 0.89 -0.04
N GLY A 21 -2.61 1.60 -1.17
CA GLY A 21 -3.75 1.76 -2.06
C GLY A 21 -4.07 0.49 -2.86
N ARG A 22 -5.30 0.39 -3.39
CA ARG A 22 -5.70 -0.70 -4.31
C ARG A 22 -4.88 -0.77 -5.59
N ASP A 23 -4.28 0.35 -5.99
CA ASP A 23 -3.41 0.46 -7.16
C ASP A 23 -1.96 0.07 -6.87
N GLY A 24 -1.66 -0.53 -5.72
CA GLY A 24 -0.31 -0.93 -5.34
C GLY A 24 0.60 0.23 -4.92
N SER A 25 0.02 1.39 -4.63
CA SER A 25 0.76 2.56 -4.11
C SER A 25 0.90 2.53 -2.59
N ILE A 26 2.01 3.05 -2.07
CA ILE A 26 2.17 3.46 -0.68
C ILE A 26 2.08 4.98 -0.66
N ASP A 27 0.93 5.49 -0.23
CA ASP A 27 0.60 6.93 -0.28
C ASP A 27 0.87 7.65 1.05
N TRP A 28 1.15 6.89 2.12
CA TRP A 28 1.50 7.43 3.43
C TRP A 28 2.51 6.52 4.13
N LEU A 29 3.56 7.14 4.68
CA LEU A 29 4.52 6.48 5.56
C LEU A 29 5.32 7.52 6.35
N CYS A 30 5.21 7.49 7.68
CA CYS A 30 6.17 8.17 8.58
C CYS A 30 7.18 7.15 9.08
N TRP A 31 8.48 7.37 8.90
CA TRP A 31 9.49 6.35 9.24
C TRP A 31 10.69 6.97 9.96
N PRO A 32 11.24 6.31 11.01
CA PRO A 32 10.90 4.97 11.53
C PRO A 32 9.80 4.95 12.60
N ARG A 33 9.12 6.09 12.85
CA ARG A 33 8.14 6.24 13.92
C ARG A 33 6.90 6.99 13.43
N PHE A 34 5.76 6.82 14.11
CA PHE A 34 4.53 7.58 13.83
C PHE A 34 4.71 9.11 13.84
N ASP A 35 5.59 9.64 14.68
CA ASP A 35 5.87 11.07 14.85
C ASP A 35 7.05 11.57 13.97
N SER A 36 7.63 10.69 13.15
CA SER A 36 8.66 11.10 12.19
C SER A 36 8.06 11.87 11.02
N PRO A 37 8.85 12.70 10.31
CA PRO A 37 8.43 13.27 9.03
C PRO A 37 7.96 12.19 8.06
N SER A 38 6.94 12.50 7.27
CA SER A 38 6.43 11.59 6.25
C SER A 38 7.41 11.47 5.09
N ILE A 39 7.73 10.23 4.68
CA ILE A 39 8.42 9.93 3.41
C ILE A 39 7.43 10.09 2.24
N PHE A 40 6.18 9.65 2.42
CA PHE A 40 5.09 9.76 1.45
C PHE A 40 3.90 10.47 2.07
N GLY A 41 3.26 11.37 1.31
CA GLY A 41 2.16 12.20 1.76
C GLY A 41 1.00 12.32 0.76
N ALA A 42 0.96 11.47 -0.27
CA ALA A 42 -0.04 11.49 -1.35
C ALA A 42 -1.51 11.44 -0.88
N ILE A 43 -1.77 10.95 0.34
CA ILE A 43 -3.11 10.99 0.95
C ILE A 43 -3.59 12.42 1.29
N LEU A 44 -2.67 13.35 1.56
CA LEU A 44 -2.97 14.76 1.89
C LEU A 44 -2.79 15.68 0.68
N ASP A 45 -1.71 15.45 -0.08
CA ASP A 45 -1.39 16.18 -1.30
C ASP A 45 -0.74 15.24 -2.30
N ARG A 46 -1.34 15.10 -3.49
CA ARG A 46 -0.85 14.26 -4.59
C ARG A 46 0.60 14.52 -4.99
N ASP A 47 1.08 15.75 -4.77
CA ASP A 47 2.45 16.14 -5.12
C ASP A 47 3.45 15.84 -3.98
N ALA A 48 2.97 15.40 -2.81
CA ALA A 48 3.79 14.96 -1.67
C ALA A 48 4.31 13.50 -1.79
N GLY A 49 4.22 12.91 -2.99
CA GLY A 49 4.90 11.68 -3.37
C GLY A 49 4.29 10.39 -2.83
N CYS A 50 4.57 9.31 -3.56
CA CYS A 50 4.23 7.93 -3.23
C CYS A 50 5.30 6.98 -3.81
N TRP A 51 5.31 5.74 -3.34
CA TRP A 51 5.96 4.63 -4.04
C TRP A 51 4.88 3.72 -4.63
N SER A 52 5.10 3.07 -5.77
CA SER A 52 4.08 2.17 -6.34
C SER A 52 4.67 0.99 -7.10
N LEU A 53 3.95 -0.13 -7.05
CA LEU A 53 4.21 -1.31 -7.84
C LEU A 53 2.88 -1.93 -8.29
N ALA A 54 2.61 -1.85 -9.59
CA ALA A 54 1.42 -2.45 -10.21
C ALA A 54 1.65 -2.70 -11.70
N PRO A 55 0.82 -3.55 -12.35
CA PRO A 55 0.84 -3.68 -13.80
C PRO A 55 0.51 -2.34 -14.48
N THR A 56 1.09 -2.11 -15.65
CA THR A 56 0.77 -0.92 -16.47
C THR A 56 -0.53 -1.10 -17.27
N ALA A 57 -0.99 -2.34 -17.44
CA ALA A 57 -2.26 -2.65 -18.09
C ALA A 57 -3.45 -2.57 -17.10
N PRO A 58 -4.67 -2.31 -17.59
CA PRO A 58 -5.88 -2.43 -16.77
C PRO A 58 -5.94 -3.80 -16.10
N SER A 59 -6.31 -3.81 -14.82
CA SER A 59 -6.41 -5.04 -14.04
C SER A 59 -7.61 -5.04 -13.12
N ARG A 60 -8.14 -6.24 -12.87
CA ARG A 60 -9.04 -6.50 -11.75
C ARG A 60 -8.20 -6.68 -10.49
N VAL A 61 -8.57 -6.00 -9.41
CA VAL A 61 -7.81 -5.99 -8.15
C VAL A 61 -8.56 -6.70 -7.04
N GLU A 62 -7.93 -7.70 -6.45
CA GLU A 62 -8.34 -8.32 -5.20
C GLU A 62 -7.29 -8.10 -4.11
N ARG A 63 -7.73 -8.00 -2.86
CA ARG A 63 -6.85 -7.84 -1.71
C ARG A 63 -7.32 -8.69 -0.56
N ARG A 64 -6.36 -9.20 0.19
CA ARG A 64 -6.59 -9.86 1.47
C ARG A 64 -5.37 -9.69 2.36
N TYR A 65 -5.59 -9.67 3.67
CA TYR A 65 -4.51 -9.99 4.58
C TYR A 65 -4.29 -11.51 4.59
N VAL A 66 -3.03 -11.93 4.63
CA VAL A 66 -2.71 -13.34 4.86
C VAL A 66 -3.19 -13.70 6.27
N ASP A 67 -3.92 -14.81 6.37
CA ASP A 67 -4.67 -15.17 7.57
C ASP A 67 -3.79 -15.17 8.83
N GLY A 68 -4.29 -14.55 9.90
CA GLY A 68 -3.55 -14.40 11.16
C GLY A 68 -2.34 -13.46 11.12
N THR A 69 -2.13 -12.67 10.06
CA THR A 69 -0.97 -11.78 9.92
C THR A 69 -1.34 -10.35 9.50
N ASN A 70 -0.40 -9.41 9.66
CA ASN A 70 -0.47 -8.08 9.05
C ASN A 70 0.33 -8.00 7.72
N VAL A 71 0.34 -9.09 6.96
CA VAL A 71 0.91 -9.15 5.61
C VAL A 71 -0.23 -8.95 4.60
N LEU A 72 -0.11 -7.96 3.72
CA LEU A 72 -1.09 -7.65 2.70
C LEU A 72 -0.72 -8.34 1.38
N GLU A 73 -1.65 -9.10 0.82
CA GLU A 73 -1.54 -9.64 -0.54
C GLU A 73 -2.48 -8.85 -1.45
N THR A 74 -1.91 -8.21 -2.47
CA THR A 74 -2.65 -7.54 -3.55
C THR A 74 -2.46 -8.31 -4.84
N ARG A 75 -3.55 -8.85 -5.38
CA ARG A 75 -3.58 -9.57 -6.65
C ARG A 75 -4.14 -8.67 -7.75
N PHE A 76 -3.38 -8.58 -8.84
CA PHE A 76 -3.77 -7.91 -10.07
C PHE A 76 -3.94 -8.96 -11.17
N ASP A 77 -5.13 -9.05 -11.75
CA ASP A 77 -5.41 -9.90 -12.92
C ASP A 77 -5.59 -9.02 -14.16
N THR A 78 -4.73 -9.23 -15.16
CA THR A 78 -4.78 -8.58 -16.49
C THR A 78 -5.11 -9.60 -17.56
N ASP A 79 -5.44 -9.15 -18.77
CA ASP A 79 -5.66 -10.04 -19.92
C ASP A 79 -4.42 -10.88 -20.31
N ALA A 80 -3.22 -10.41 -19.96
CA ALA A 80 -1.95 -11.08 -20.27
C ALA A 80 -1.45 -12.02 -19.16
N GLY A 81 -2.07 -12.00 -17.98
CA GLY A 81 -1.64 -12.78 -16.81
C GLY A 81 -1.87 -12.07 -15.48
N SER A 82 -1.29 -12.62 -14.42
CA SER A 82 -1.55 -12.17 -13.05
C SER A 82 -0.25 -11.81 -12.32
N LEU A 83 -0.32 -10.75 -11.49
CA LEU A 83 0.72 -10.35 -10.56
C LEU A 83 0.18 -10.43 -9.13
N VAL A 84 1.00 -10.92 -8.21
CA VAL A 84 0.71 -10.84 -6.76
C VAL A 84 1.83 -10.05 -6.11
N VAL A 85 1.46 -8.98 -5.41
CA VAL A 85 2.35 -8.16 -4.58
C VAL A 85 2.07 -8.47 -3.12
N THR A 86 3.14 -8.67 -2.35
CA THR A 86 3.06 -8.92 -0.90
C THR A 86 3.77 -7.79 -0.17
N ASP A 87 3.00 -7.00 0.58
CA ASP A 87 3.50 -5.89 1.38
C ASP A 87 3.50 -6.27 2.86
N LEU A 88 4.62 -6.04 3.54
CA LEU A 88 4.74 -6.22 5.00
C LEU A 88 5.77 -5.26 5.58
N MET A 89 5.62 -4.96 6.87
CA MET A 89 6.66 -4.34 7.67
C MET A 89 7.08 -5.30 8.79
N PRO A 90 8.30 -5.85 8.74
CA PRO A 90 8.76 -6.80 9.74
C PRO A 90 9.02 -6.11 11.07
N VAL A 91 8.64 -6.78 12.17
CA VAL A 91 9.02 -6.35 13.52
C VAL A 91 10.47 -6.75 13.76
N ALA A 92 11.31 -5.78 14.14
CA ALA A 92 12.67 -6.00 14.64
C ALA A 92 12.71 -6.01 16.17
#